data_AF-A0A7S4B2L1-F1
#
_entry.id   AF-A0A7S4B2L1-F1
#
_cell.length_a   1.000
_cell.length_b   1.000
_cell.length_c   1.000
_cell.angle_alpha   90.00
_cell.angle_beta   90.00
_cell.angle_gamma   90.00
#
_symmetry.space_group_name_H-M   'P 1'
#
loop_
_entity.id
_entity.type
_entity.pdbx_description
1 polymer ?
#
loop_
_entity_poly.entity_id
_entity_poly.type
_entity_poly.pdbx_seq_one_letter_code
_entity_poly.pdbx_strand_id
1 'polypeptide(L)'
;VGGAHSRWLCVRARTRARVCVRACHACRAQLHRTYAAAVEAAEVAAARESDAEEEDEADAEERAYLARMEAGSYTLQLVDVCLCYAATAKNKQLRQQVLHGLYEDGFSLHDIWANAFDHIKSFGIDTVDAVQRKQTEELGKEVEKLLQKYTTVKEEGADAEAEQE
;
A
#
# COMPACT_ATOMS: atom_id res chain seq x y z
N VAL A 1 21.99 -36.82 23.65
CA VAL A 1 21.74 -36.66 22.19
C VAL A 1 20.35 -36.06 22.03
N GLY A 2 20.21 -34.77 21.70
CA GLY A 2 18.88 -34.11 21.68
C GLY A 2 18.84 -32.67 21.17
N GLY A 3 19.96 -31.95 21.15
CA GLY A 3 20.01 -30.56 20.69
C GLY A 3 20.02 -30.35 19.17
N ALA A 4 20.44 -31.34 18.38
CA ALA A 4 20.64 -31.18 16.94
C ALA A 4 19.33 -31.23 16.12
N HIS A 5 18.37 -32.09 16.51
CA HIS A 5 17.09 -32.22 15.81
C HIS A 5 16.13 -31.04 16.06
N SER A 6 16.10 -30.50 17.29
CA SER A 6 15.32 -29.29 17.59
C SER A 6 15.85 -28.04 16.87
N ARG A 7 17.17 -27.89 16.74
CA ARG A 7 17.77 -26.79 15.95
C ARG A 7 17.45 -26.93 14.46
N TRP A 8 17.49 -28.14 13.91
CA TRP A 8 17.12 -28.40 12.51
C TRP A 8 15.67 -28.08 12.20
N LEU A 9 14.72 -28.47 13.05
CA LEU A 9 13.30 -28.17 12.89
C LEU A 9 13.02 -26.66 13.00
N CYS A 10 13.68 -25.96 13.93
CA CYS A 10 13.54 -24.51 14.08
C CYS A 10 14.11 -23.73 12.88
N VAL A 11 15.24 -24.16 12.32
CA VAL A 11 15.82 -23.58 11.10
C VAL A 11 14.90 -23.83 9.90
N ARG A 12 14.39 -25.05 9.71
CA ARG A 12 13.50 -25.39 8.60
C ARG A 12 12.16 -24.64 8.65
N ALA A 13 11.60 -24.45 9.86
CA ALA A 13 10.41 -23.64 10.08
C ALA A 13 10.67 -22.15 9.77
N ARG A 14 11.81 -21.60 10.21
CA ARG A 14 12.21 -20.22 9.88
C ARG A 14 12.44 -20.02 8.38
N THR A 15 13.04 -20.99 7.69
CA THR A 15 13.26 -20.91 6.24
C THR A 15 11.95 -21.00 5.47
N ARG A 16 11.03 -21.90 5.85
CA ARG A 16 9.68 -21.97 5.25
C ARG A 16 8.87 -20.70 5.49
N ALA A 17 8.92 -20.14 6.70
CA ALA A 17 8.27 -18.86 7.00
C ALA A 17 8.84 -17.73 6.13
N ARG A 18 10.16 -17.66 5.95
CA ARG A 18 10.81 -16.65 5.09
C ARG A 18 10.45 -16.81 3.61
N VAL A 19 10.36 -18.04 3.10
CA VAL A 19 9.94 -18.31 1.72
C VAL A 19 8.47 -17.94 1.51
N CYS A 20 7.60 -18.27 2.46
CA CYS A 20 6.17 -17.92 2.41
C CYS A 20 5.97 -16.39 2.46
N VAL A 21 6.70 -15.68 3.32
CA VAL A 21 6.65 -14.21 3.40
C VAL A 21 7.15 -13.55 2.11
N ARG A 22 8.23 -14.04 1.50
CA ARG A 22 8.73 -13.52 0.22
C ARG A 22 7.78 -13.80 -0.94
N ALA A 23 7.21 -15.01 -1.02
CA ALA A 23 6.22 -15.36 -2.03
C ALA A 23 4.93 -14.55 -1.86
N CYS A 24 4.49 -14.34 -0.62
CA CYS A 24 3.33 -13.50 -0.30
C CYS A 24 3.59 -12.03 -0.65
N HIS A 25 4.80 -11.52 -0.40
CA HIS A 25 5.19 -10.17 -0.79
C HIS A 25 5.23 -9.98 -2.31
N ALA A 26 5.86 -10.89 -3.05
CA ALA A 26 5.93 -10.84 -4.50
C ALA A 26 4.52 -10.96 -5.14
N CYS A 27 3.67 -11.84 -4.60
CA CYS A 27 2.28 -11.96 -5.02
C CYS A 27 1.49 -10.67 -4.74
N ARG A 28 1.70 -10.03 -3.59
CA ARG A 28 1.02 -8.77 -3.24
C ARG A 28 1.47 -7.59 -4.11
N ALA A 29 2.78 -7.45 -4.35
CA ALA A 29 3.32 -6.43 -5.24
C ALA A 29 2.81 -6.62 -6.68
N GLN A 30 2.72 -7.87 -7.14
CA GLN A 30 2.15 -8.21 -8.44
C GLN A 30 0.65 -7.86 -8.51
N LEU A 31 -0.11 -8.17 -7.47
CA LEU A 31 -1.54 -7.80 -7.38
C LEU A 31 -1.71 -6.28 -7.43
N HIS A 32 -0.96 -5.55 -6.61
CA HIS A 32 -1.00 -4.09 -6.62
C HIS A 32 -0.74 -3.52 -8.01
N ARG A 33 0.37 -3.92 -8.67
CA ARG A 33 0.69 -3.46 -10.04
C ARG A 33 -0.41 -3.76 -11.05
N THR A 34 -0.98 -4.96 -10.97
CA THR A 34 -2.00 -5.39 -11.93
C THR A 34 -3.26 -4.55 -11.79
N TYR A 35 -3.74 -4.33 -10.56
CA TYR A 35 -4.93 -3.54 -10.32
C TYR A 35 -4.71 -2.04 -10.48
N ALA A 36 -3.54 -1.51 -10.09
CA ALA A 36 -3.19 -0.10 -10.32
C ALA A 36 -3.19 0.23 -11.81
N ALA A 37 -2.54 -0.60 -12.65
CA ALA A 37 -2.53 -0.42 -14.09
C ALA A 37 -3.91 -0.57 -14.72
N ALA A 38 -4.74 -1.50 -14.22
CA ALA A 38 -6.10 -1.69 -14.71
C ALA A 38 -7.00 -0.49 -14.40
N VAL A 39 -6.92 0.05 -13.17
CA VAL A 39 -7.67 1.21 -12.73
C VAL A 39 -7.24 2.46 -13.50
N GLU A 40 -5.93 2.71 -13.64
CA GLU A 40 -5.41 3.84 -14.42
C GLU A 40 -5.85 3.76 -15.88
N ALA A 41 -5.77 2.58 -16.51
CA ALA A 41 -6.22 2.40 -17.89
C ALA A 41 -7.74 2.65 -18.04
N ALA A 42 -8.55 2.24 -17.07
CA ALA A 42 -9.99 2.46 -17.08
C ALA A 42 -10.35 3.94 -16.87
N GLU A 43 -9.66 4.65 -15.98
CA GLU A 43 -9.82 6.10 -15.79
C GLU A 43 -9.51 6.88 -17.07
N VAL A 44 -8.39 6.56 -17.73
CA VAL A 44 -7.99 7.19 -18.99
C VAL A 44 -8.99 6.88 -20.11
N ALA A 45 -9.53 5.67 -20.16
CA ALA A 45 -10.57 5.31 -21.13
C ALA A 45 -11.86 6.09 -20.88
N ALA A 46 -12.33 6.15 -19.63
CA ALA A 46 -13.52 6.88 -19.23
C ALA A 46 -13.42 8.38 -19.53
N ALA A 47 -12.26 9.00 -19.25
CA ALA A 47 -12.02 10.41 -19.56
C ALA A 47 -12.11 10.68 -21.08
N ARG A 48 -11.54 9.80 -21.92
CA ARG A 48 -11.61 9.94 -23.38
C ARG A 48 -13.03 9.79 -23.93
N GLU A 49 -13.81 8.89 -23.35
CA GLU A 49 -15.22 8.71 -23.73
C GLU A 49 -16.05 9.91 -23.32
N SER A 50 -15.85 10.41 -22.10
CA SER A 50 -16.53 11.60 -21.60
C SER A 50 -16.21 12.85 -22.43
N ASP A 51 -14.93 13.07 -22.76
CA ASP A 51 -14.51 14.14 -23.67
C ASP A 51 -15.14 14.03 -25.06
N ALA A 52 -15.33 12.80 -25.56
CA ALA A 52 -15.93 12.54 -26.88
C ALA A 52 -17.46 12.71 -26.87
N GLU A 53 -18.10 12.48 -25.73
CA GLU A 53 -19.54 12.62 -25.52
C GLU A 53 -19.93 14.05 -25.07
N GLU A 54 -18.95 14.95 -24.90
CA GLU A 54 -19.13 16.34 -24.42
C GLU A 54 -19.98 16.42 -23.15
N GLU A 55 -19.72 15.50 -22.23
CA GLU A 55 -20.50 15.39 -21.01
C GLU A 55 -20.24 16.54 -20.06
N ASP A 56 -21.22 16.78 -19.18
CA ASP A 56 -20.97 17.65 -18.05
C ASP A 56 -20.06 16.97 -17.02
N GLU A 57 -19.54 17.79 -16.12
CA GLU A 57 -18.58 17.38 -15.10
C GLU A 57 -19.14 16.28 -14.18
N ALA A 58 -20.45 16.29 -13.91
CA ALA A 58 -21.08 15.32 -13.01
C ALA A 58 -21.17 13.93 -13.66
N ASP A 59 -21.60 13.87 -14.92
CA ASP A 59 -21.69 12.63 -15.68
C ASP A 59 -20.28 12.05 -15.97
N ALA A 60 -19.30 12.93 -16.23
CA ALA A 60 -17.90 12.55 -16.38
C ALA A 60 -17.33 11.90 -15.11
N GLU A 61 -17.58 12.50 -13.95
CA GLU A 61 -17.17 11.98 -12.64
C GLU A 61 -17.83 10.63 -12.32
N GLU A 62 -19.12 10.47 -12.63
CA GLU A 62 -19.86 9.22 -12.41
C GLU A 62 -19.29 8.09 -13.27
N ARG A 63 -19.01 8.33 -14.56
CA ARG A 63 -18.38 7.32 -15.42
C ARG A 63 -16.97 6.97 -14.97
N ALA A 64 -16.16 7.96 -14.62
CA ALA A 64 -14.84 7.71 -14.08
C ALA A 64 -14.92 6.87 -12.79
N TYR A 65 -15.90 7.13 -11.91
CA TYR A 65 -16.15 6.30 -10.74
C TYR A 65 -16.53 4.85 -11.09
N LEU A 66 -17.49 4.65 -11.98
CA LEU A 66 -17.94 3.32 -12.39
C LEU A 66 -16.81 2.52 -13.07
N ALA A 67 -16.06 3.15 -13.98
CA ALA A 67 -14.92 2.52 -14.65
C ALA A 67 -13.83 2.05 -13.66
N ARG A 68 -13.53 2.87 -12.64
CA ARG A 68 -12.61 2.48 -11.55
C ARG A 68 -13.11 1.27 -10.79
N MET A 69 -14.40 1.26 -10.43
CA MET A 69 -15.01 0.17 -9.68
C MET A 69 -14.99 -1.15 -10.48
N GLU A 70 -15.32 -1.10 -11.77
CA GLU A 70 -15.26 -2.25 -12.68
C GLU A 70 -13.84 -2.77 -12.89
N ALA A 71 -12.85 -1.86 -12.97
CA ALA A 71 -11.43 -2.22 -13.03
C ALA A 71 -10.88 -2.81 -11.73
N GLY A 72 -11.68 -2.82 -10.65
CA GLY A 72 -11.33 -3.44 -9.38
C GLY A 72 -10.66 -2.49 -8.39
N SER A 73 -10.98 -1.20 -8.40
CA SER A 73 -10.50 -0.21 -7.43
C SER A 73 -10.68 -0.66 -5.98
N TYR A 74 -11.80 -1.32 -5.66
CA TYR A 74 -12.03 -1.88 -4.32
C TYR A 74 -10.98 -2.94 -3.93
N THR A 75 -10.54 -3.77 -4.88
CA THR A 75 -9.49 -4.76 -4.63
C THR A 75 -8.15 -4.08 -4.42
N LEU A 76 -7.85 -3.03 -5.21
CA LEU A 76 -6.65 -2.22 -5.05
C LEU A 76 -6.59 -1.59 -3.66
N GLN A 77 -7.69 -0.98 -3.22
CA GLN A 77 -7.84 -0.39 -1.88
C GLN A 77 -7.56 -1.38 -0.75
N LEU A 78 -8.08 -2.61 -0.85
CA LEU A 78 -7.80 -3.65 0.15
C LEU A 78 -6.32 -4.05 0.18
N VAL A 79 -5.68 -4.13 -0.99
CA VAL A 79 -4.25 -4.40 -1.10
C VAL A 79 -3.44 -3.27 -0.48
N ASP A 80 -3.86 -2.02 -0.65
CA ASP A 80 -3.23 -0.82 -0.09
C ASP A 80 -3.32 -0.75 1.43
N VAL A 81 -4.49 -1.09 1.98
CA VAL A 81 -4.65 -1.25 3.43
C VAL A 81 -3.70 -2.31 3.96
N CYS A 82 -3.60 -3.47 3.30
CA CYS A 82 -2.64 -4.51 3.68
C CYS A 82 -1.18 -4.02 3.59
N LEU A 83 -0.86 -3.20 2.58
CA LEU A 83 0.46 -2.58 2.40
C LEU A 83 0.81 -1.67 3.56
N CYS A 84 -0.12 -0.79 3.94
CA CYS A 84 0.03 0.11 5.07
C CYS A 84 0.22 -0.65 6.41
N TYR A 85 -0.55 -1.71 6.66
CA TYR A 85 -0.36 -2.55 7.85
C TYR A 85 1.02 -3.22 7.89
N ALA A 86 1.50 -3.72 6.75
CA ALA A 86 2.82 -4.37 6.70
C ALA A 86 3.97 -3.35 6.84
N ALA A 87 3.82 -2.14 6.31
CA ALA A 87 4.78 -1.06 6.49
C ALA A 87 4.85 -0.59 7.96
N THR A 88 3.71 -0.50 8.64
CA THR A 88 3.63 -0.07 10.06
C THR A 88 3.95 -1.18 11.07
N ALA A 89 4.01 -2.44 10.65
CA ALA A 89 4.33 -3.56 11.52
C ALA A 89 5.60 -3.33 12.37
N LYS A 90 5.61 -3.81 13.61
CA LYS A 90 6.77 -3.77 14.53
C LYS A 90 7.92 -4.71 14.13
N ASN A 91 8.00 -5.07 12.86
CA ASN A 91 9.04 -5.92 12.29
C ASN A 91 9.84 -5.10 11.28
N LYS A 92 11.04 -4.66 11.69
CA LYS A 92 11.93 -3.82 10.87
C LYS A 92 12.25 -4.45 9.51
N GLN A 93 12.47 -5.76 9.48
CA GLN A 93 12.81 -6.46 8.24
C GLN A 93 11.63 -6.48 7.25
N LEU A 94 10.42 -6.75 7.75
CA LEU A 94 9.21 -6.71 6.93
C LEU A 94 8.95 -5.29 6.40
N ARG A 95 9.05 -4.29 7.27
CA ARG A 95 8.90 -2.87 6.90
C ARG A 95 9.87 -2.47 5.79
N GLN A 96 11.16 -2.79 5.94
CA GLN A 96 12.16 -2.47 4.91
C GLN A 96 11.87 -3.17 3.59
N GLN A 97 11.45 -4.44 3.61
CA GLN A 97 11.09 -5.17 2.39
C GLN A 97 9.90 -4.53 1.67
N VAL A 98 8.87 -4.11 2.42
CA VAL A 98 7.70 -3.44 1.85
C VAL A 98 8.10 -2.10 1.25
N LEU A 99 8.76 -1.23 2.03
CA LEU A 99 9.13 0.11 1.55
C LEU A 99 10.10 0.06 0.35
N HIS A 100 11.04 -0.88 0.35
CA HIS A 100 11.93 -1.08 -0.79
C HIS A 100 11.18 -1.59 -2.03
N GLY A 101 10.29 -2.56 -1.85
CA GLY A 101 9.48 -3.08 -2.96
C GLY A 101 8.59 -2.02 -3.57
N LEU A 102 7.98 -1.16 -2.75
CA LEU A 102 7.21 -0.01 -3.23
C LEU A 102 8.05 0.93 -4.09
N TYR A 103 9.26 1.26 -3.62
CA TYR A 103 10.19 2.09 -4.36
C TYR A 103 10.63 1.45 -5.69
N GLU A 104 10.97 0.15 -5.70
CA GLU A 104 11.34 -0.57 -6.92
C GLU A 104 10.19 -0.62 -7.94
N ASP A 105 8.95 -0.68 -7.47
CA ASP A 105 7.75 -0.71 -8.29
C ASP A 105 7.26 0.70 -8.72
N GLY A 106 7.94 1.77 -8.29
CA GLY A 106 7.61 3.15 -8.65
C GLY A 106 6.47 3.78 -7.84
N PHE A 107 6.05 3.17 -6.73
CA PHE A 107 4.99 3.68 -5.87
C PHE A 107 5.54 4.32 -4.60
N SER A 108 4.87 5.35 -4.10
CA SER A 108 5.17 5.90 -2.78
C SER A 108 4.20 5.40 -1.71
N LEU A 109 4.65 5.39 -0.46
CA LEU A 109 3.76 5.10 0.67
C LEU A 109 2.64 6.15 0.80
N HIS A 110 2.86 7.37 0.31
CA HIS A 110 1.83 8.42 0.28
C HIS A 110 0.67 8.04 -0.64
N ASP A 111 0.96 7.56 -1.85
CA ASP A 111 -0.06 7.22 -2.84
C ASP A 111 -0.94 6.06 -2.34
N ILE A 112 -0.28 5.04 -1.79
CA ILE A 112 -0.93 3.86 -1.22
C ILE A 112 -1.77 4.25 -0.01
N TRP A 113 -1.24 5.14 0.85
CA TRP A 113 -2.00 5.62 1.99
C TRP A 113 -3.24 6.41 1.57
N ALA A 114 -3.15 7.26 0.54
CA ALA A 114 -4.30 8.02 0.04
C ALA A 114 -5.45 7.09 -0.36
N ASN A 115 -5.17 6.08 -1.19
CA ASN A 115 -6.18 5.13 -1.64
C ASN A 115 -6.72 4.25 -0.51
N ALA A 116 -5.84 3.78 0.40
CA ALA A 116 -6.26 3.07 1.60
C ALA A 116 -7.16 3.93 2.49
N PHE A 117 -6.86 5.21 2.63
CA PHE A 117 -7.60 6.15 3.47
C PHE A 117 -8.99 6.48 2.91
N ASP A 118 -9.14 6.57 1.59
CA ASP A 118 -10.44 6.77 0.95
C ASP A 118 -11.35 5.55 1.15
N HIS A 119 -10.78 4.34 1.05
CA HIS A 119 -11.48 3.12 1.42
C HIS A 119 -11.95 3.13 2.89
N ILE A 120 -11.05 3.52 3.80
CA ILE A 120 -11.35 3.64 5.23
C ILE A 120 -12.49 4.64 5.49
N LYS A 121 -12.47 5.80 4.82
CA LYS A 121 -13.51 6.83 4.93
C LYS A 121 -14.85 6.37 4.38
N SER A 122 -14.83 5.53 3.34
CA SER A 122 -16.05 5.03 2.70
C SER A 122 -16.88 4.17 3.65
N PHE A 123 -16.26 3.57 4.67
CA PHE A 123 -17.02 2.98 5.76
C PHE A 123 -17.65 4.10 6.61
N GLY A 124 -18.94 4.36 6.37
CA GLY A 124 -19.69 5.37 7.11
C GLY A 124 -19.57 5.20 8.62
N ILE A 125 -19.68 6.32 9.34
CA ILE A 125 -19.59 6.43 10.81
C ILE A 125 -20.55 5.43 11.52
N ASP A 126 -21.60 4.99 10.84
CA ASP A 126 -22.62 4.09 11.39
C ASP A 126 -22.39 2.60 11.08
N THR A 127 -21.42 2.27 10.23
CA THR A 127 -21.13 0.88 9.79
C THR A 127 -19.89 0.27 10.43
N VAL A 128 -19.02 1.10 11.00
CA VAL A 128 -17.75 0.69 11.61
C VAL A 128 -17.88 0.69 13.12
N ASP A 129 -17.59 -0.45 13.76
CA ASP A 129 -17.57 -0.49 15.21
C ASP A 129 -16.46 0.42 15.78
N ALA A 130 -16.60 0.83 17.05
CA ALA A 130 -15.65 1.74 17.69
C ALA A 130 -14.21 1.19 17.74
N VAL A 131 -14.04 -0.14 17.65
CA VAL A 131 -12.73 -0.81 17.70
C VAL A 131 -12.03 -0.65 16.35
N GLN A 132 -12.71 -0.92 15.25
CA GLN A 132 -12.20 -0.76 13.90
C GLN A 132 -11.85 0.70 13.60
N ARG A 133 -12.67 1.67 14.03
CA ARG A 133 -12.34 3.09 13.89
C ARG A 133 -11.04 3.45 14.60
N LYS A 134 -10.88 3.00 15.85
CA LYS A 134 -9.67 3.25 16.64
C LYS A 134 -8.44 2.60 16.01
N GLN A 135 -8.56 1.36 15.52
CA GLN A 135 -7.46 0.66 14.84
C GLN A 135 -7.00 1.41 13.59
N THR A 136 -7.94 1.98 12.84
CA THR A 136 -7.61 2.72 11.64
C THR A 136 -6.99 4.09 11.93
N GLU A 137 -7.47 4.79 12.94
CA GLU A 137 -6.81 6.02 13.43
C GLU A 137 -5.39 5.76 13.93
N GLU A 138 -5.18 4.63 14.62
CA GLU A 138 -3.85 4.18 15.05
C GLU A 138 -2.96 3.86 13.85
N LEU A 139 -3.49 3.16 12.84
CA LEU A 139 -2.77 2.88 11.59
C LEU A 139 -2.35 4.18 10.89
N GLY A 140 -3.27 5.14 10.76
CA GLY A 140 -2.98 6.44 10.13
C GLY A 140 -1.88 7.22 10.85
N LYS A 141 -1.93 7.26 12.18
CA LYS A 141 -0.86 7.89 12.98
C LYS A 141 0.49 7.21 12.80
N GLU A 142 0.53 5.88 12.67
CA GLU A 142 1.77 5.15 12.45
C GLU A 142 2.31 5.31 11.02
N VAL A 143 1.43 5.38 10.02
CA VAL A 143 1.82 5.72 8.64
C VAL A 143 2.39 7.14 8.60
N GLU A 144 1.72 8.11 9.21
CA GLU A 144 2.18 9.51 9.25
C GLU A 144 3.55 9.65 9.92
N LYS A 145 3.78 8.97 11.06
CA LYS A 145 5.10 8.92 11.70
C LYS A 145 6.17 8.31 10.80
N LEU A 146 5.83 7.28 10.03
CA LEU A 146 6.77 6.69 9.07
C LEU A 146 7.12 7.68 7.97
N LEU A 147 6.10 8.33 7.38
CA LEU A 147 6.30 9.33 6.34
C LEU A 147 7.21 10.45 6.86
N GLN A 148 6.90 11.06 8.00
CA GLN A 148 7.73 12.08 8.64
C GLN A 148 9.18 11.61 8.83
N LYS A 149 9.38 10.40 9.33
CA LYS A 149 10.72 9.83 9.55
C LYS A 149 11.53 9.69 8.26
N TYR A 150 10.90 9.33 7.15
CA TYR A 150 11.59 9.16 5.87
C TYR A 150 11.72 10.47 5.08
N THR A 151 10.90 11.48 5.38
CA THR A 151 11.07 12.84 4.88
C THR A 151 12.27 13.54 5.53
N THR A 152 12.42 13.46 6.86
CA THR A 152 13.53 14.11 7.58
C THR A 152 14.89 13.49 7.26
N VAL A 153 14.94 12.18 7.01
CA VAL A 153 16.19 11.50 6.56
C VAL A 153 16.65 12.00 5.20
N LYS A 154 15.73 12.50 4.36
CA LYS A 154 16.05 13.07 3.04
C LYS A 154 16.67 14.46 3.16
N GLU A 155 16.31 15.21 4.20
CA GLU A 155 16.88 16.53 4.49
C GLU A 155 18.28 16.40 5.13
N GLU A 156 18.46 15.50 6.10
CA GLU A 156 19.77 15.25 6.72
C GLU A 156 20.80 14.62 5.77
N GLY A 157 20.35 13.91 4.73
CA GLY A 157 21.21 13.36 3.68
C GLY A 157 21.61 14.35 2.60
N ALA A 158 20.80 15.38 2.34
CA ALA A 158 21.10 16.45 1.40
C ALA A 158 22.12 17.44 1.98
N ASP A 159 22.05 17.71 3.29
CA ASP A 159 23.03 18.57 3.98
C ASP A 159 24.41 17.88 4.13
N ALA A 160 24.47 16.55 4.16
CA ALA A 160 25.73 15.80 4.25
C ALA A 160 26.49 15.70 2.91
N GLU A 161 25.80 15.84 1.76
CA GLU A 161 26.43 15.88 0.44
C GLU A 161 26.85 17.31 0.03
N ALA A 162 26.30 18.35 0.67
CA ALA A 162 26.66 19.75 0.42
C ALA A 162 27.94 20.22 1.13
N GLU A 163 28.49 19.45 2.09
CA GLU A 163 29.77 19.77 2.77
C GLU A 163 31.00 19.06 2.17
N GLN A 164 30.87 18.37 1.03
CA GLN A 164 32.00 17.74 0.33
C GLN A 164 32.32 18.32 -1.06
N GLU A 165 31.70 19.44 -1.46
CA GLU A 165 32.05 20.19 -2.68
C GLU A 165 32.84 21.47 -2.39
#